data_AF-A0A974P3S7-F1
#
_entry.id   AF-A0A974P3S7-F1
#
_cell.length_a   1.000
_cell.length_b   1.000
_cell.length_c   1.000
_cell.angle_alpha   90.00
_cell.angle_beta   90.00
_cell.angle_gamma   90.00
#
_symmetry.space_group_name_H-M   'P 1'
#
loop_
_entity.id
_entity.type
_entity.pdbx_description
1 polymer ?
#
loop_
_entity_poly.entity_id
_entity_poly.type
_entity_poly.pdbx_seq_one_letter_code
_entity_poly.pdbx_strand_id
1 'polypeptide(L)'
;MPRASIVIPAYNNLKFTLECLASLQAAGGVEDAEIIVIDDASADATSAVLATVPGLTLLTNPRTSASSVPATGRRKPPRASSSSS
;
A
#
# COMPACT_ATOMS: atom_id res chain seq x y z
N MET A 1 -11.47 -27.03 -0.45
CA MET A 1 -11.72 -25.91 -1.39
C MET A 1 -12.48 -24.85 -0.62
N PRO A 2 -12.05 -23.57 -0.66
CA PRO A 2 -12.65 -22.53 0.16
C PRO A 2 -14.11 -22.32 -0.23
N ARG A 3 -14.97 -22.15 0.77
CA ARG A 3 -16.41 -21.92 0.57
C ARG A 3 -16.71 -20.45 0.26
N ALA A 4 -15.80 -19.57 0.63
CA ALA A 4 -15.87 -18.13 0.37
C ALA A 4 -14.46 -17.50 0.41
N SER A 5 -14.35 -16.29 -0.14
CA SER A 5 -13.17 -15.44 0.00
C SER A 5 -13.59 -14.12 0.64
N ILE A 6 -12.87 -13.70 1.68
CA ILE A 6 -13.07 -12.43 2.38
C ILE A 6 -11.96 -11.48 1.94
N VAL A 7 -12.35 -10.40 1.25
CA VAL A 7 -11.42 -9.39 0.75
C VAL A 7 -11.47 -8.16 1.65
N ILE A 8 -10.32 -7.78 2.21
CA ILE A 8 -10.17 -6.63 3.12
C ILE A 8 -9.28 -5.58 2.45
N PRO A 9 -9.80 -4.42 2.04
CA PRO A 9 -8.95 -3.32 1.57
C PRO A 9 -8.21 -2.66 2.74
N ALA A 10 -6.93 -2.34 2.56
CA ALA A 10 -6.10 -1.66 3.54
C ALA A 10 -5.33 -0.49 2.88
N TYR A 11 -5.30 0.65 3.57
CA TYR A 11 -4.48 1.81 3.23
C TYR A 11 -4.20 2.65 4.49
N ASN A 12 -2.96 2.68 4.96
CA ASN A 12 -2.52 3.41 6.16
C ASN A 12 -3.39 3.17 7.42
N ASN A 13 -3.94 1.96 7.55
CA ASN A 13 -4.96 1.65 8.56
C ASN A 13 -4.64 0.36 9.33
N LEU A 14 -3.34 0.10 9.58
CA LEU A 14 -2.85 -1.13 10.21
C LEU A 14 -3.68 -1.57 11.42
N LYS A 15 -3.95 -0.65 12.36
CA LYS A 15 -4.70 -0.96 13.58
C LYS A 15 -6.09 -1.55 13.26
N PHE A 16 -6.84 -0.89 12.39
CA PHE A 16 -8.19 -1.34 12.03
C PHE A 16 -8.16 -2.66 11.25
N THR A 17 -7.18 -2.84 10.38
CA THR A 17 -7.01 -4.12 9.66
C THR A 17 -6.73 -5.26 10.63
N LEU A 18 -5.86 -5.06 11.64
CA LEU A 18 -5.60 -6.07 12.67
C LEU A 18 -6.82 -6.36 13.54
N GLU A 19 -7.57 -5.33 13.96
CA GLU A 19 -8.81 -5.50 14.73
C GLU A 19 -9.88 -6.25 13.92
N CYS A 20 -9.97 -6.01 12.62
CA CYS A 20 -10.85 -6.74 11.71
C CYS A 20 -10.45 -8.22 11.63
N LEU A 21 -9.17 -8.53 11.43
CA LEU A 21 -8.65 -9.90 11.39
C LEU A 21 -8.90 -10.64 12.71
N ALA A 22 -8.63 -9.99 13.83
CA ALA A 22 -8.91 -10.55 15.16
C ALA A 22 -10.40 -10.83 15.36
N SER A 23 -11.27 -9.92 14.88
CA SER A 23 -12.73 -10.10 14.96
C SER A 23 -13.23 -11.26 14.11
N LEU A 24 -12.67 -11.45 12.91
CA LEU A 24 -12.98 -12.60 12.05
C LEU A 24 -12.59 -13.92 12.72
N GLN A 25 -11.38 -13.96 13.30
CA GLN A 25 -10.91 -15.15 14.02
C GLN A 25 -11.75 -15.44 15.27
N ALA A 26 -12.17 -14.41 16.00
CA ALA A 26 -13.01 -14.56 17.19
C ALA A 26 -14.46 -14.96 16.87
N ALA A 27 -15.02 -14.50 15.74
CA ALA A 27 -16.36 -14.87 15.30
C ALA A 27 -16.47 -16.35 14.91
N GLY A 28 -15.37 -16.94 14.42
CA GLY A 28 -15.32 -18.31 13.93
C GLY A 28 -16.15 -18.52 12.66
N GLY A 29 -16.12 -19.74 12.13
CA GLY A 29 -16.88 -20.09 10.91
C GLY A 29 -16.25 -19.55 9.62
N VAL A 30 -15.03 -19.03 9.72
CA VAL A 30 -14.20 -18.60 8.58
C VAL A 30 -13.10 -19.60 8.26
N GLU A 31 -13.12 -20.79 8.88
CA GLU A 31 -12.06 -21.81 8.71
C GLU A 31 -12.03 -22.41 7.31
N ASP A 32 -13.19 -22.38 6.62
CA ASP A 32 -13.33 -22.74 5.22
C ASP A 32 -13.19 -21.53 4.28
N ALA A 33 -12.91 -20.33 4.81
CA ALA A 33 -12.77 -19.11 4.03
C ALA A 33 -11.29 -18.74 3.83
N GLU A 34 -10.98 -18.16 2.67
CA GLU A 34 -9.69 -17.53 2.43
C GLU A 34 -9.77 -16.05 2.79
N ILE A 35 -8.78 -15.53 3.52
CA ILE A 35 -8.68 -14.10 3.84
C ILE A 35 -7.60 -13.48 2.95
N ILE A 36 -8.01 -12.49 2.16
CA ILE A 36 -7.15 -11.76 1.25
C ILE A 36 -7.17 -10.29 1.65
N VAL A 37 -6.03 -9.73 2.04
CA VAL A 37 -5.89 -8.29 2.23
C VAL A 37 -5.27 -7.68 0.98
N ILE A 38 -5.90 -6.60 0.49
CA ILE A 38 -5.37 -5.78 -0.60
C ILE A 38 -4.82 -4.50 0.01
N ASP A 39 -3.49 -4.37 0.08
CA ASP A 39 -2.81 -3.14 0.49
C ASP A 39 -2.64 -2.20 -0.71
N ASP A 40 -3.33 -1.06 -0.70
CA ASP A 40 -3.29 -0.06 -1.78
C ASP A 40 -2.11 0.93 -1.62
N ALA A 41 -0.89 0.38 -1.55
CA ALA A 41 0.34 1.13 -1.38
C ALA A 41 0.39 1.98 -0.09
N SER A 42 0.12 1.36 1.06
CA SER A 42 0.34 2.01 2.35
C SER A 42 1.76 2.57 2.47
N ALA A 43 1.89 3.71 3.14
CA ALA A 43 3.16 4.37 3.45
C ALA A 43 3.61 4.13 4.90
N ASP A 44 2.73 3.57 5.74
CA ASP A 44 3.03 3.16 7.10
C ASP A 44 3.50 1.69 7.18
N ALA A 45 3.53 1.13 8.39
CA ALA A 45 3.94 -0.24 8.63
C ALA A 45 2.90 -1.30 8.18
N THR A 46 1.77 -0.91 7.56
CA THR A 46 0.66 -1.83 7.22
C THR A 46 1.15 -3.05 6.43
N SER A 47 1.81 -2.85 5.29
CA SER A 47 2.29 -3.97 4.45
C SER A 47 3.29 -4.87 5.18
N ALA A 48 4.26 -4.26 5.86
CA ALA A 48 5.31 -4.98 6.59
C ALA A 48 4.74 -5.85 7.71
N VAL A 49 3.77 -5.33 8.46
CA VAL A 49 3.16 -6.08 9.57
C VAL A 49 2.20 -7.15 9.05
N LEU A 50 1.34 -6.83 8.08
CA LEU A 50 0.39 -7.80 7.54
C LEU A 50 1.08 -8.98 6.85
N ALA A 51 2.25 -8.79 6.25
CA ALA A 51 3.05 -9.88 5.69
C ALA A 51 3.50 -10.93 6.74
N THR A 52 3.45 -10.60 8.03
CA THR A 52 3.80 -11.52 9.12
C THR A 52 2.62 -12.31 9.67
N VAL A 53 1.40 -12.01 9.23
CA VAL A 53 0.18 -12.66 9.74
C VAL A 53 0.04 -14.05 9.10
N PRO A 54 0.05 -15.13 9.91
CA PRO A 54 -0.08 -16.48 9.38
C PRO A 54 -1.48 -16.73 8.80
N GLY A 55 -1.53 -17.41 7.65
CA GLY A 55 -2.79 -17.72 6.97
C GLY A 55 -3.43 -16.55 6.23
N LEU A 56 -2.77 -15.38 6.19
CA LEU A 56 -3.23 -14.22 5.42
C LEU A 56 -2.59 -14.19 4.03
N THR A 57 -3.41 -14.07 2.99
CA THR A 57 -2.93 -13.73 1.64
C THR A 57 -2.85 -12.20 1.52
N LEU A 58 -1.64 -11.65 1.38
CA LEU A 58 -1.44 -10.20 1.18
C LEU A 58 -1.14 -9.91 -0.29
N LEU A 59 -1.96 -9.06 -0.91
CA LEU A 59 -1.73 -8.49 -2.24
C LEU A 59 -1.43 -7.01 -2.10
N THR A 60 -0.27 -6.57 -2.56
CA THR A 60 0.13 -5.15 -2.50
C THR A 60 0.07 -4.53 -3.89
N ASN A 61 -0.68 -3.46 -4.04
CA ASN A 61 -0.71 -2.70 -5.28
C ASN A 61 0.57 -1.86 -5.41
N PRO A 62 1.29 -1.89 -6.54
CA PRO A 62 2.38 -0.95 -6.77
C PRO A 62 1.84 0.48 -6.74
N ARG A 63 2.52 1.38 -6.02
CA ARG A 63 2.17 2.80 -6.03
C ARG A 63 2.30 3.32 -7.47
N THR A 64 1.19 3.65 -8.12
CA THR A 64 1.23 4.24 -9.46
C THR A 64 1.92 5.60 -9.37
N SER A 65 3.18 5.65 -9.81
CA SER A 65 3.97 6.86 -9.80
C SER A 65 3.55 7.78 -10.95
N ALA A 66 2.49 8.55 -10.77
CA ALA A 66 2.32 9.80 -11.54
C ALA A 66 3.27 10.91 -11.06
N SER A 67 4.18 10.61 -10.12
CA SER A 67 5.24 11.51 -9.65
C SER A 67 6.62 10.86 -9.66
N SER A 68 6.92 10.12 -10.73
CA SER A 68 8.31 9.88 -11.15
C SER A 68 8.50 10.38 -12.58
N VAL A 69 7.96 11.55 -12.88
CA VAL A 69 8.59 12.39 -13.90
C VAL A 69 9.85 12.92 -13.21
N PRO A 70 11.07 12.48 -13.54
CA PRO A 70 12.24 13.26 -13.14
C PRO A 70 11.97 14.66 -13.67
N ALA A 71 12.02 15.68 -12.81
CA ALA A 71 12.00 17.07 -13.24
C ALA A 71 13.24 17.30 -14.09
N THR A 72 13.17 16.93 -15.37
CA THR A 72 14.19 17.19 -16.38
C THR A 72 14.48 18.67 -16.27
N GLY A 73 15.74 18.97 -15.93
CA GLY A 73 16.13 20.25 -15.39
C GLY A 73 15.52 21.42 -16.14
N ARG A 74 14.90 22.34 -15.39
CA ARG A 74 14.76 23.72 -15.86
C ARG A 74 16.18 24.23 -16.11
N ARG A 75 16.66 24.13 -17.35
CA ARG A 75 17.88 24.79 -17.79
C ARG A 75 17.71 26.27 -17.47
N LYS A 76 18.45 26.76 -16.48
CA LYS A 76 18.64 28.19 -16.27
C LYS A 76 19.22 28.74 -17.59
N PRO A 77 18.58 29.71 -18.26
CA PRO A 77 19.16 30.33 -19.44
C PRO A 77 20.51 30.99 -19.07
N PRO A 78 21.53 30.94 -19.94
CA PRO A 78 22.81 31.57 -19.68
C PRO A 78 22.63 33.07 -19.47
N ARG A 79 23.27 33.58 -18.42
CA ARG A 79 23.29 34.99 -17.99
C ARG A 79 23.81 35.84 -19.16
N ALA A 80 22.98 36.78 -19.63
CA ALA A 80 23.41 37.76 -20.63
C ALA A 80 24.59 38.57 -20.05
N SER A 81 25.70 38.55 -20.78
CA SER A 81 26.82 39.46 -20.65
C SER A 81 26.37 40.86 -21.06
N SER A 82 26.39 41.79 -20.11
CA SER A 82 26.40 43.22 -20.40
C SER A 82 27.71 43.80 -19.92
N SER A 83 28.68 43.79 -20.83
CA SER A 83 29.79 44.74 -20.89
C SER A 83 29.23 46.11 -21.23
N SER A 84 29.45 47.10 -20.37
CA SER A 84 29.43 48.51 -20.77
C SER A 84 30.60 49.21 -20.10
N SER A 85 31.47 49.74 -20.96
CA SER A 85 32.41 50.82 -20.71
C SER A 85 31.69 52.10 -20.29
#